data_AF-A0A5C7MEZ5-F1
#
_entry.id   AF-A0A5C7MEZ5-F1
#
_cell.length_a   1.000
_cell.length_b   1.000
_cell.length_c   1.000
_cell.angle_alpha   90.00
_cell.angle_beta   90.00
_cell.angle_gamma   90.00
#
_symmetry.space_group_name_H-M   'P 1'
#
loop_
_entity.id
_entity.type
_entity.pdbx_description
1 polymer ?
#
loop_
_entity_poly.entity_id
_entity_poly.type
_entity_poly.pdbx_seq_one_letter_code
_entity_poly.pdbx_strand_id
1 'polypeptide(L)'
;MKTQEGLVPLADYLAVLDELESTKFLLRQTLKELEELKSRLNKSSKNSSKPPSSDGLKKMIKNNREKSTRKPGAQPGHKGSTLSVVEQPDEIIPCKIEKAKM
;
A
#
# COMPACT_ATOMS: atom_id res chain seq x y z
N MET A 1 -25.81 -44.33 -55.59
CA MET A 1 -25.11 -44.62 -54.32
C MET A 1 -24.68 -43.29 -53.73
N LYS A 2 -25.23 -42.93 -52.56
CA LYS A 2 -24.89 -41.67 -51.88
C LYS A 2 -23.59 -41.89 -51.13
N THR A 3 -22.48 -41.32 -51.60
CA THR A 3 -21.20 -41.35 -50.88
C THR A 3 -20.78 -39.92 -50.57
N GLN A 4 -21.17 -39.52 -49.35
CA GLN A 4 -20.48 -38.64 -48.41
C GLN A 4 -19.88 -37.35 -48.99
N GLU A 5 -20.71 -36.31 -48.97
CA GLU A 5 -20.25 -34.93 -49.02
C GLU A 5 -19.32 -34.64 -47.83
N GLY A 6 -18.18 -33.99 -48.10
CA GLY A 6 -17.56 -33.06 -47.15
C GLY A 6 -16.83 -33.64 -45.93
N LEU A 7 -16.15 -34.78 -46.05
CA LEU A 7 -15.23 -35.22 -45.00
C LEU A 7 -13.92 -34.43 -45.09
N VAL A 8 -13.82 -33.39 -44.27
CA VAL A 8 -12.60 -32.60 -44.07
C VAL A 8 -11.47 -33.54 -43.61
N PRO A 9 -10.28 -33.49 -44.23
CA PRO A 9 -9.16 -34.35 -43.86
C PRO A 9 -8.85 -34.32 -42.36
N LEU A 10 -8.60 -35.50 -41.77
CA LEU A 10 -8.28 -35.63 -40.34
C LEU A 10 -7.09 -34.76 -39.92
N ALA A 11 -6.14 -34.50 -40.83
CA ALA A 11 -4.99 -33.64 -40.60
C ALA A 11 -5.37 -32.18 -40.33
N ASP A 12 -6.41 -31.67 -41.00
CA ASP A 12 -6.86 -30.28 -40.83
C ASP A 12 -7.50 -30.09 -39.44
N TYR A 13 -8.23 -31.10 -38.95
CA TYR A 13 -8.76 -31.09 -37.59
C TYR A 13 -7.65 -31.07 -36.54
N LEU A 14 -6.56 -31.82 -36.75
CA LEU A 14 -5.42 -31.83 -35.83
C LEU A 14 -4.71 -30.47 -35.80
N ALA A 15 -4.50 -29.84 -36.96
CA ALA A 15 -3.89 -28.50 -37.03
C ALA A 15 -4.73 -27.44 -36.29
N VAL A 16 -6.05 -27.49 -36.42
CA VAL A 16 -6.97 -26.58 -35.72
C VAL A 16 -6.94 -26.82 -34.20
N LEU A 17 -6.78 -28.07 -33.75
CA LEU A 17 -6.66 -28.39 -32.34
C LEU A 17 -5.36 -27.82 -31.73
N ASP A 18 -4.23 -27.96 -32.42
CA ASP A 18 -2.94 -27.39 -31.98
C ASP A 18 -2.99 -25.86 -31.91
N GLU A 19 -3.64 -25.21 -32.88
CA GLU A 19 -3.86 -23.76 -32.85
C GLU A 19 -4.76 -23.34 -31.68
N LEU A 20 -5.83 -24.10 -31.41
CA LEU A 20 -6.71 -23.88 -30.25
C LEU A 20 -5.97 -24.04 -28.92
N GLU A 21 -5.07 -25.00 -28.81
CA GLU A 21 -4.25 -25.17 -27.61
C GLU A 21 -3.26 -24.02 -27.43
N SER A 22 -2.59 -23.63 -28.50
CA SER A 22 -1.65 -22.52 -28.52
C SER A 22 -2.31 -21.20 -28.13
N THR A 23 -3.49 -20.91 -28.70
CA THR A 23 -4.27 -19.70 -28.37
C THR A 23 -4.77 -19.72 -26.93
N LYS A 24 -5.27 -20.86 -26.43
CA LYS A 24 -5.65 -21.01 -25.01
C LYS A 24 -4.47 -20.77 -24.08
N PHE A 25 -3.29 -21.25 -24.43
CA PHE A 25 -2.08 -21.02 -23.64
C PHE A 25 -1.74 -19.54 -23.55
N LEU A 26 -1.70 -18.84 -24.69
CA LEU A 26 -1.44 -17.39 -24.73
C LEU A 26 -2.51 -16.60 -23.97
N LEU A 27 -3.78 -16.96 -24.10
CA LEU A 27 -4.86 -16.33 -23.36
C LEU A 27 -4.69 -16.49 -21.85
N ARG A 28 -4.28 -17.68 -21.38
CA ARG A 28 -4.01 -17.91 -19.95
C ARG A 28 -2.85 -17.06 -19.45
N GLN A 29 -1.77 -16.94 -20.23
CA GLN A 29 -0.63 -16.12 -19.86
C GLN A 29 -1.01 -14.64 -19.76
N THR A 30 -1.67 -14.11 -20.78
CA THR A 30 -2.11 -12.70 -20.80
C THR A 30 -3.10 -12.38 -19.68
N LEU A 31 -4.03 -13.29 -19.37
CA LEU A 31 -4.94 -13.13 -18.23
C LEU A 31 -4.19 -13.10 -16.90
N LYS A 32 -3.19 -13.97 -16.72
CA LYS A 32 -2.36 -14.00 -15.51
C LYS A 32 -1.56 -12.71 -15.33
N GLU A 33 -0.95 -12.21 -16.42
CA GLU A 33 -0.23 -10.94 -16.39
C GLU A 33 -1.16 -9.76 -16.10
N LEU A 34 -2.35 -9.73 -16.70
CA LEU A 34 -3.35 -8.71 -16.42
C LEU A 34 -3.82 -8.76 -14.97
N GLU A 35 -4.04 -9.94 -14.40
CA GLU A 35 -4.41 -10.09 -13.00
C GLU A 35 -3.30 -9.59 -12.08
N GLU A 36 -2.05 -9.95 -12.36
CA GLU A 36 -0.91 -9.49 -11.59
C GLU A 36 -0.77 -7.97 -11.66
N LEU A 37 -0.88 -7.38 -12.86
CA LEU A 37 -0.82 -5.93 -13.04
C LEU A 37 -1.97 -5.20 -12.32
N LYS A 38 -3.20 -5.72 -12.43
CA LYS A 38 -4.35 -5.20 -11.68
C LYS A 38 -4.14 -5.29 -10.18
N SER A 39 -3.57 -6.40 -9.69
CA SER A 39 -3.25 -6.57 -8.27
C SER A 39 -2.22 -5.53 -7.80
N ARG A 40 -1.19 -5.24 -8.61
CA ARG A 40 -0.18 -4.22 -8.32
C ARG A 40 -0.80 -2.82 -8.31
N LEU A 41 -1.71 -2.53 -9.23
CA LEU A 41 -2.38 -1.23 -9.36
C LEU A 41 -3.36 -0.96 -8.20
N ASN A 42 -4.05 -2.00 -7.73
CA ASN A 42 -5.01 -1.93 -6.62
C ASN A 42 -4.35 -1.90 -5.22
N LYS A 43 -3.03 -2.09 -5.13
CA LYS A 43 -2.29 -1.94 -3.86
C LYS A 43 -2.21 -0.46 -3.47
N SER A 44 -2.62 -0.17 -2.25
CA SER A 44 -2.60 1.14 -1.60
C SER A 44 -2.13 1.02 -0.15
N SER A 45 -1.83 2.13 0.52
CA SER A 45 -1.44 2.17 1.92
C SER A 45 -2.47 1.53 2.85
N LYS A 46 -3.73 1.45 2.41
CA LYS A 46 -4.83 0.83 3.16
C LYS A 46 -4.79 -0.70 3.17
N ASN A 47 -4.23 -1.32 2.14
CA ASN A 47 -4.30 -2.79 1.95
C ASN A 47 -2.92 -3.46 1.76
N SER A 48 -1.82 -2.70 1.82
CA SER A 48 -0.48 -3.25 1.56
C SER A 48 0.56 -2.94 2.64
N SER A 49 0.15 -2.50 3.83
CA SER A 49 1.04 -2.10 4.96
C SER A 49 2.11 -1.06 4.59
N LYS A 50 1.96 -0.38 3.45
CA LYS A 50 2.85 0.70 3.02
C LYS A 50 2.45 1.99 3.74
N PRO A 51 3.40 2.88 4.05
CA PRO A 51 3.05 4.15 4.68
C PRO A 51 2.13 4.97 3.75
N PRO A 52 1.21 5.80 4.29
CA PRO A 52 0.33 6.65 3.49
C PRO A 52 1.05 7.62 2.56
N SER A 53 2.33 7.89 2.82
CA SER A 53 3.21 8.66 1.93
C SER A 53 3.44 7.97 0.59
N SER A 54 3.45 6.64 0.54
CA SER A 54 3.68 5.84 -0.67
C SER A 54 2.54 5.88 -1.69
N ASP A 55 1.33 6.26 -1.27
CA ASP A 55 0.16 6.39 -2.18
C ASP A 55 0.22 7.64 -3.06
N GLY A 56 1.24 8.49 -2.90
CA GLY A 56 1.46 9.67 -3.74
C GLY A 56 0.28 10.64 -3.71
N LEU A 57 -0.23 11.01 -4.88
CA LEU A 57 -1.36 11.94 -5.05
C LEU A 57 -2.74 11.27 -4.97
N LYS A 58 -2.79 9.93 -5.00
CA LYS A 58 -4.05 9.18 -4.86
C LYS A 58 -4.54 9.18 -3.41
N LYS A 59 -3.69 9.53 -2.46
CA LYS A 59 -4.07 9.63 -1.05
C LYS A 59 -5.03 10.81 -0.86
N MET A 60 -6.19 10.54 -0.27
CA MET A 60 -7.11 11.58 0.12
C MET A 60 -6.53 12.33 1.33
N ILE A 61 -5.88 13.48 1.10
CA ILE A 61 -5.42 14.34 2.19
C ILE A 61 -6.62 15.16 2.67
N LYS A 62 -7.34 14.67 3.68
CA LYS A 62 -8.44 15.43 4.29
C LYS A 62 -7.92 16.23 5.48
N ASN A 63 -7.78 17.54 5.28
CA ASN A 63 -7.57 18.48 6.37
C ASN A 63 -8.92 18.73 7.06
N ASN A 64 -9.10 18.11 8.22
CA ASN A 64 -10.33 18.23 9.03
C ASN A 64 -10.20 19.29 10.12
N ARG A 65 -9.13 20.09 10.14
CA ARG A 65 -8.95 21.10 11.17
C ARG A 65 -9.80 22.31 10.86
N GLU A 66 -10.72 22.61 11.76
CA GLU A 66 -11.37 23.89 11.83
C GLU A 66 -10.38 24.95 12.32
N LYS A 67 -10.53 26.19 11.80
CA LYS A 67 -9.62 27.27 12.17
C LYS A 67 -9.88 27.67 13.62
N SER A 68 -8.87 27.47 14.46
CA SER A 68 -8.85 28.04 15.79
C SER A 68 -8.54 29.53 15.72
N THR A 69 -9.30 30.34 16.45
CA THR A 69 -9.01 31.77 16.67
C THR A 69 -8.03 31.99 17.83
N ARG A 70 -7.64 30.92 18.53
CA ARG A 70 -6.80 30.99 19.74
C ARG A 70 -5.33 31.06 19.37
N LYS A 71 -4.59 31.90 20.11
CA LYS A 71 -3.13 31.98 19.96
C LYS A 71 -2.45 30.68 20.42
N PRO A 72 -1.33 30.26 19.80
CA PRO A 72 -0.56 29.11 20.25
C PRO A 72 -0.02 29.34 21.66
N GLY A 73 0.02 28.27 22.47
CA GLY A 73 0.46 28.32 23.87
C GLY A 73 -0.67 28.46 24.88
N ALA A 74 -0.27 28.67 26.15
CA ALA A 74 -1.18 28.85 27.26
C ALA A 74 -2.08 30.08 27.02
N GLN A 75 -3.36 29.92 27.32
CA GLN A 75 -4.34 30.99 27.10
C GLN A 75 -4.25 32.02 28.22
N PRO A 76 -4.66 33.28 27.98
CA PRO A 76 -4.70 34.28 29.04
C PRO A 76 -5.50 33.77 30.25
N GLY A 77 -4.92 33.89 31.46
CA GLY A 77 -5.51 33.38 32.71
C GLY A 77 -5.14 31.93 33.06
N HIS A 78 -4.43 31.22 32.19
CA HIS A 78 -3.91 29.89 32.52
C HIS A 78 -2.75 30.02 33.51
N LYS A 79 -2.94 29.49 34.72
CA LYS A 79 -1.87 29.44 35.72
C LYS A 79 -0.75 28.56 35.18
N GLY A 80 0.46 29.11 35.11
CA GLY A 80 1.65 28.33 34.83
C GLY A 80 2.00 27.48 36.05
N SER A 81 2.40 26.23 35.82
CA SER A 81 3.01 25.39 36.84
C SER A 81 4.42 25.07 36.36
N THR A 82 5.40 25.73 36.96
CA THR A 82 6.82 25.45 36.76
C THR A 82 7.40 24.94 38.06
N LEU A 83 8.26 23.92 37.98
CA LEU A 83 9.07 23.54 39.13
C LEU A 83 9.92 24.75 39.54
N SER A 84 9.87 25.08 40.84
CA SER A 84 10.78 26.08 41.40
C SER A 84 12.13 25.40 41.58
N VAL A 85 13.18 26.01 41.04
CA VAL A 85 14.55 25.56 41.34
C VAL A 85 14.81 25.89 42.79
N VAL A 86 15.10 24.85 43.59
CA VAL A 86 15.50 24.99 44.98
C VAL A 86 17.01 25.13 45.02
N GLU A 87 17.54 26.06 45.83
CA GLU A 87 18.98 26.28 45.97
C GLU A 87 19.72 25.05 46.54
N GLN A 88 19.04 24.31 47.41
CA GLN A 88 19.57 23.11 48.06
C GLN A 88 18.66 21.92 47.75
N PRO A 89 19.05 21.01 46.85
CA PRO A 89 18.30 19.78 46.60
C PRO A 89 18.48 18.79 47.76
N ASP A 90 17.41 18.09 48.11
CA ASP A 90 17.45 17.04 49.15
C ASP A 90 18.30 15.83 48.73
N GLU A 91 18.34 15.53 47.43
CA GLU A 91 19.11 14.42 46.88
C GLU A 91 19.71 14.79 45.51
N ILE A 92 20.99 14.46 45.32
CA ILE A 92 21.69 14.60 44.05
C ILE A 92 21.99 13.20 43.54
N ILE A 93 21.23 12.74 42.55
CA ILE A 93 21.42 11.43 41.93
C ILE A 93 22.27 11.61 40.66
N PRO A 94 23.51 11.09 40.61
CA PRO A 94 24.31 11.13 39.39
C PRO A 94 23.69 10.20 38.34
N CYS A 95 23.21 10.78 37.22
CA CYS A 95 22.76 9.98 36.09
C CYS A 95 23.93 9.19 35.49
N LYS A 96 23.92 7.86 35.65
CA LYS A 96 24.82 6.96 34.93
C LYS A 96 24.33 6.86 33.48
N ILE A 97 25.02 7.54 32.58
CA ILE A 97 24.77 7.39 31.14
C ILE A 97 25.49 6.11 30.71
N GLU A 98 24.72 5.05 30.42
CA GLU A 98 25.25 3.92 29.68
C GLU A 98 25.46 4.34 28.23
N LYS A 99 26.67 4.12 27.71
CA LYS A 99 26.99 4.45 26.33
C LYS A 99 26.09 3.63 25.41
N ALA A 100 25.36 4.31 24.52
CA ALA A 100 24.53 3.67 23.52
C ALA A 100 25.37 2.69 22.69
N LYS A 101 24.93 1.43 22.63
CA LYS A 101 25.56 0.38 21.82
C LYS A 101 25.14 0.57 20.35
N MET A 102 26.12 0.60 19.45
CA MET A 102 25.93 0.57 17.99
C MET A 102 25.28 -0.73 17.54
#